data_AF-A0A954WHB7-F1
#
_entry.id   AF-A0A954WHB7-F1
#
_cell.length_a   1.000
_cell.length_b   1.000
_cell.length_c   1.000
_cell.angle_alpha   90.00
_cell.angle_beta   90.00
_cell.angle_gamma   90.00
#
_symmetry.space_group_name_H-M   'P 1'
#
loop_
_entity.id
_entity.type
_entity.pdbx_description
1 polymer ?
#
loop_
_entity_poly.entity_id
_entity_poly.type
_entity_poly.pdbx_seq_one_letter_code
_entity_poly.pdbx_strand_id
1 'polypeptide(L)'
;QAGDDPATLDWRETEALSEAISQAAEPLHRDGHTPILLVAPAVRPTVRQLTAARLPRLIVLSYAEITRDTRVEAVGVAELSSDAESSADAARAMQLDGAAR
;
A
#
# COMPACT_ATOMS: atom_id res chain seq x y z
N GLN A 1 -0.14 3.03 26.20
CA GLN A 1 0.42 1.98 25.32
C GLN A 1 -0.76 1.13 24.85
N ALA A 2 -1.39 1.53 23.75
CA ALA A 2 -2.58 0.88 23.18
C ALA A 2 -2.67 1.12 21.65
N GLY A 3 -1.55 1.44 21.00
CA GLY A 3 -1.51 1.96 19.62
C GLY A 3 -0.79 1.08 18.62
N ASP A 4 -0.60 -0.22 18.91
CA ASP A 4 0.17 -1.13 18.06
C ASP A 4 -0.59 -2.44 17.78
N ASP A 5 -1.93 -2.42 17.92
CA ASP A 5 -2.75 -3.53 17.45
C ASP A 5 -3.08 -3.25 15.97
N PRO A 6 -2.63 -4.10 15.01
CA PRO A 6 -2.97 -3.91 13.59
C PRO A 6 -4.48 -3.87 13.35
N ALA A 7 -5.30 -4.37 14.28
CA ALA A 7 -6.75 -4.30 14.23
C ALA A 7 -7.34 -2.89 14.46
N THR A 8 -6.53 -1.90 14.87
CA THR A 8 -7.00 -0.53 15.19
C THR A 8 -6.57 0.54 14.19
N LEU A 9 -6.06 0.17 13.01
CA LEU A 9 -5.72 1.14 11.97
C LEU A 9 -6.91 2.05 11.68
N ASP A 10 -6.69 3.36 11.74
CA ASP A 10 -7.71 4.34 11.43
C ASP A 10 -7.98 4.39 9.92
N TRP A 11 -9.02 5.12 9.52
CA TRP A 11 -9.39 5.25 8.11
C TRP A 11 -8.31 5.93 7.26
N ARG A 12 -7.57 6.91 7.83
CA ARG A 12 -6.50 7.63 7.10
C ARG A 12 -5.29 6.73 6.89
N GLU A 13 -4.97 5.89 7.86
CA GLU A 13 -3.90 4.90 7.75
C GLU A 13 -4.26 3.83 6.72
N THR A 14 -5.53 3.39 6.70
CA THR A 14 -6.04 2.45 5.69
C THR A 14 -5.98 3.04 4.27
N GLU A 15 -6.33 4.32 4.14
CA GLU A 15 -6.21 5.10 2.90
C GLU A 15 -4.75 5.12 2.42
N ALA A 16 -3.85 5.58 3.29
CA ALA A 16 -2.43 5.72 2.99
C ALA A 16 -1.79 4.38 2.65
N LEU A 17 -2.15 3.30 3.35
CA LEU A 17 -1.66 1.96 3.07
C LEU A 17 -2.11 1.49 1.69
N SER A 18 -3.39 1.70 1.35
CA SER A 18 -3.92 1.29 0.05
C SER A 18 -3.25 2.05 -1.10
N GLU A 19 -2.98 3.34 -0.89
CA GLU A 19 -2.25 4.17 -1.86
C GLU A 19 -0.80 3.70 -2.01
N ALA A 20 -0.08 3.48 -0.91
CA ALA A 20 1.30 2.97 -0.93
C ALA A 20 1.39 1.61 -1.64
N ILE A 21 0.43 0.70 -1.40
CA ILE A 21 0.36 -0.58 -2.11
C ILE A 21 0.15 -0.37 -3.62
N SER A 22 -0.73 0.55 -4.00
CA SER A 22 -1.04 0.82 -5.41
C SER A 22 0.19 1.37 -6.14
N GLN A 23 0.90 2.31 -5.52
CA GLN A 23 2.14 2.87 -6.05
C GLN A 23 3.24 1.82 -6.20
N ALA A 24 3.44 0.98 -5.17
CA ALA A 24 4.41 -0.11 -5.22
C ALA A 24 4.06 -1.17 -6.28
N ALA A 25 2.77 -1.36 -6.57
CA ALA A 25 2.28 -2.32 -7.56
C ALA A 25 2.26 -1.78 -9.00
N GLU A 26 2.38 -0.47 -9.22
CA GLU A 26 2.29 0.16 -10.54
C GLU A 26 3.30 -0.41 -11.57
N PRO A 27 4.58 -0.66 -11.24
CA PRO A 27 5.51 -1.29 -12.18
C PRO A 27 5.03 -2.66 -12.66
N LEU A 28 4.48 -3.48 -11.75
CA LEU A 28 3.97 -4.81 -12.08
C LEU A 28 2.76 -4.76 -13.00
N HIS A 29 1.84 -3.82 -12.76
CA HIS A 29 0.71 -3.62 -13.65
C HIS A 29 1.16 -3.18 -15.04
N ARG A 30 2.12 -2.25 -15.14
CA ARG A 30 2.66 -1.78 -16.43
C ARG A 30 3.32 -2.91 -17.22
N ASP A 31 3.97 -3.84 -16.53
CA ASP A 31 4.60 -5.01 -17.15
C ASP A 31 3.61 -6.17 -17.41
N GLY A 32 2.31 -5.97 -17.12
CA GLY A 32 1.26 -6.97 -17.35
C GLY A 32 1.22 -8.09 -16.31
N HIS A 33 1.92 -7.93 -15.18
CA HIS A 33 1.92 -8.87 -14.07
C HIS A 33 0.78 -8.58 -13.09
N THR A 34 0.26 -9.63 -12.46
CA THR A 34 -0.69 -9.49 -11.36
C THR A 34 0.09 -9.32 -10.05
N PRO A 35 -0.03 -8.19 -9.35
CA PRO A 35 0.67 -7.99 -8.08
C PRO A 35 0.09 -8.87 -6.98
N ILE A 36 0.97 -9.43 -6.16
CA ILE A 36 0.63 -10.19 -4.96
C ILE A 36 1.29 -9.50 -3.77
N LEU A 37 0.48 -9.10 -2.79
CA LEU A 37 0.98 -8.57 -1.53
C LEU A 37 1.34 -9.74 -0.60
N LEU A 38 2.61 -9.84 -0.24
CA LEU A 38 3.09 -10.80 0.76
C LEU A 38 3.17 -10.15 2.14
N VAL A 39 2.62 -10.84 3.14
CA VAL A 39 2.55 -10.35 4.52
C VAL A 39 2.89 -11.45 5.54
N ALA A 40 3.08 -11.05 6.80
CA ALA A 40 3.19 -12.02 7.90
C ALA A 40 1.85 -12.71 8.16
N PRO A 41 1.83 -14.01 8.56
CA PRO A 41 0.58 -14.74 8.80
C PRO A 41 -0.38 -14.07 9.80
N ALA A 42 0.16 -13.44 10.85
CA ALA A 42 -0.62 -12.78 11.89
C ALA A 42 -1.47 -11.60 11.38
N VAL A 43 -0.97 -10.86 10.38
CA VAL A 43 -1.63 -9.63 9.89
C VAL A 43 -2.46 -9.87 8.62
N ARG A 44 -2.32 -11.03 7.98
CA ARG A 44 -3.00 -11.39 6.73
C ARG A 44 -4.52 -11.13 6.73
N PRO A 45 -5.31 -11.60 7.72
CA PRO A 45 -6.76 -11.36 7.70
C PRO A 45 -7.10 -9.87 7.79
N THR A 46 -6.38 -9.14 8.66
CA THR A 46 -6.57 -7.70 8.87
C THR A 46 -6.22 -6.90 7.61
N VAL A 47 -5.06 -7.15 7.00
CA VAL A 47 -4.66 -6.47 5.76
C VAL A 47 -5.68 -6.72 4.65
N ARG A 48 -6.12 -7.97 4.46
CA ARG A 48 -7.16 -8.30 3.47
C ARG A 48 -8.46 -7.55 3.74
N GLN A 49 -8.89 -7.46 5.00
CA GLN A 49 -10.11 -6.74 5.37
C GLN A 49 -10.01 -5.25 5.06
N LEU A 50 -8.89 -4.62 5.43
CA LEU A 50 -8.65 -3.19 5.24
C LEU A 50 -8.56 -2.82 3.75
N THR A 51 -7.87 -3.63 2.95
CA THR A 51 -7.67 -3.32 1.53
C THR A 51 -8.85 -3.75 0.65
N ALA A 52 -9.77 -4.61 1.11
CA ALA A 52 -10.83 -5.18 0.25
C ALA A 52 -11.76 -4.12 -0.36
N ALA A 53 -12.04 -3.03 0.37
CA ALA A 53 -12.93 -1.98 -0.11
C ALA A 53 -12.31 -1.15 -1.25
N ARG A 54 -11.00 -0.93 -1.21
CA ARG A 54 -10.28 -0.04 -2.14
C ARG A 54 -9.55 -0.80 -3.24
N LEU A 55 -9.01 -1.96 -2.91
CA LEU A 55 -8.22 -2.84 -3.78
C LEU A 55 -8.87 -4.22 -3.88
N PRO A 56 -10.09 -4.34 -4.45
CA PRO A 56 -10.84 -5.59 -4.45
C PRO A 56 -10.17 -6.72 -5.24
N ARG A 57 -9.27 -6.38 -6.17
CA ARG A 57 -8.50 -7.32 -6.99
C ARG A 57 -7.13 -7.67 -6.40
N LEU A 58 -6.72 -7.03 -5.30
CA LEU A 58 -5.44 -7.31 -4.68
C LEU A 58 -5.42 -8.71 -4.07
N ILE A 59 -4.45 -9.52 -4.48
CA ILE A 59 -4.17 -10.82 -3.88
C ILE A 59 -3.29 -10.58 -2.66
N VAL A 60 -3.75 -11.02 -1.48
CA VAL A 60 -3.00 -10.93 -0.22
C VAL A 60 -2.71 -12.35 0.24
N LEU A 61 -1.43 -12.71 0.29
CA LEU A 61 -0.96 -14.02 0.77
C LEU A 61 -0.02 -13.82 1.95
N SER A 62 -0.09 -14.73 2.92
CA SER A 62 0.97 -14.80 3.93
C SER A 62 2.15 -15.62 3.43
N TYR A 63 3.33 -15.40 4.02
CA TYR A 63 4.50 -16.26 3.77
C TYR A 63 4.24 -17.74 4.10
N ALA A 64 3.28 -18.06 4.97
CA ALA A 64 2.90 -19.43 5.28
C ALA A 64 2.07 -20.11 4.18
N GLU A 65 1.53 -19.35 3.23
CA GLU A 65 0.75 -19.85 2.08
C GLU A 65 1.65 -20.19 0.88
N ILE A 66 2.96 -19.90 0.95
CA ILE A 66 3.92 -20.12 -0.14
C ILE A 66 4.62 -21.48 0.03
N THR A 67 4.64 -22.30 -1.01
CA THR A 67 5.36 -23.59 -0.99
C THR A 67 6.87 -23.38 -1.03
N ARG A 68 7.65 -24.33 -0.48
CA ARG A 68 9.13 -24.22 -0.42
C ARG A 68 9.80 -24.19 -1.79
N ASP A 69 9.10 -24.74 -2.77
CA ASP A 69 9.47 -24.87 -4.18
C ASP A 69 9.10 -23.62 -5.00
N THR A 70 8.40 -22.64 -4.39
CA THR A 70 8.10 -21.35 -5.01
C THR A 70 9.21 -20.35 -4.74
N ARG A 71 9.79 -19.79 -5.80
CA ARG A 71 10.73 -18.66 -5.70
C ARG A 71 9.96 -17.36 -5.57
N VAL A 72 10.30 -16.58 -4.54
CA VAL A 72 9.71 -15.27 -4.29
C VAL A 72 10.75 -14.20 -4.60
N GLU A 73 10.34 -13.19 -5.36
CA GLU A 73 11.12 -11.99 -5.61
C GLU A 73 10.31 -10.77 -5.16
N ALA A 74 10.89 -9.95 -4.29
CA ALA A 74 10.25 -8.71 -3.85
C ALA A 74 10.57 -7.61 -4.88
N VAL A 75 9.52 -7.12 -5.53
CA VAL A 75 9.58 -6.14 -6.62
C VAL A 75 9.34 -4.71 -6.12
N GLY A 76 8.87 -4.57 -4.88
CA GLY A 76 8.65 -3.32 -4.17
C GLY A 76 8.21 -3.57 -2.73
N VAL A 77 8.24 -2.53 -1.91
CA VAL A 77 7.74 -2.53 -0.53
C VAL A 77 6.75 -1.38 -0.39
N ALA A 78 5.58 -1.65 0.19
CA ALA A 78 4.62 -0.61 0.52
C ALA A 78 4.94 -0.08 1.92
N GLU A 79 5.35 1.18 2.01
CA GLU A 79 5.65 1.85 3.27
C GLU A 79 4.62 2.94 3.54
N LEU A 80 4.16 3.03 4.78
CA LEU A 80 3.35 4.14 5.26
C LEU A 80 4.27 5.34 5.47
N SER A 81 4.54 6.07 4.40
CA SER A 81 5.26 7.34 4.50
C SER A 81 4.36 8.37 5.16
N SER A 82 4.70 8.79 6.37
CA SER A 82 4.07 9.94 7.04
C SER A 82 4.25 11.26 6.27
N ASP A 83 5.03 11.25 5.17
CA ASP A 83 5.32 12.39 4.30
C ASP A 83 4.22 12.70 3.27
N ALA A 84 3.05 12.05 3.33
CA ALA A 84 1.94 12.30 2.41
C ALA A 84 1.42 13.77 2.45
N GLU A 85 1.77 14.55 3.49
CA GLU A 85 1.48 15.99 3.52
C GLU A 85 2.33 16.78 2.51
N SER A 86 3.49 16.28 2.06
CA SER A 86 4.41 17.05 1.21
C SER A 86 4.05 17.04 -0.28
N SER A 87 3.35 16.02 -0.80
CA SER A 87 3.00 15.94 -2.23
C SER A 87 1.77 16.78 -2.58
N ALA A 88 0.78 16.85 -1.68
CA ALA A 88 -0.37 17.72 -1.83
C ALA A 88 -0.01 19.21 -1.67
N ASP A 89 1.03 19.54 -0.88
CA ASP A 89 1.54 20.90 -0.72
C ASP A 89 2.37 21.35 -1.95
N ALA A 90 3.18 20.45 -2.53
CA ALA A 90 3.92 20.73 -3.77
C ALA A 90 2.99 21.00 -4.97
N ALA A 91 1.89 20.25 -5.10
CA ALA A 91 0.87 20.49 -6.12
C ALA A 91 0.11 21.82 -5.89
N ARG A 92 -0.10 22.23 -4.63
CA ARG A 92 -0.68 23.54 -4.29
C ARG A 92 0.29 24.69 -4.57
N ALA A 93 1.59 24.52 -4.33
CA ALA A 93 2.61 25.54 -4.59
C ALA A 93 2.74 25.87 -6.09
N MET A 94 2.69 24.86 -6.97
CA MET A 94 2.72 25.09 -8.42
C MET A 94 1.47 25.80 -8.96
N GLN A 95 0.33 25.70 -8.27
CA GLN A 95 -0.93 26.33 -8.69
C GLN A 95 -0.96 27.85 -8.41
N LEU A 96 -0.07 28.37 -7.55
CA LEU A 96 -0.03 29.79 -7.16
C LEU A 96 0.95 30.64 -8.00
N ASP A 97 2.01 30.02 -8.55
CA ASP A 97 2.99 30.71 -9.41
C ASP A 97 2.46 31.02 -10.82
N GLY A 98 1.40 30.33 -11.28
CA GLY A 98 0.77 30.57 -12.59
C GLY A 98 -0.17 31.77 -12.66
N ALA A 99 -0.41 32.48 -11.54
CA ALA A 99 -1.33 33.62 -11.48
C ALA A 99 -0.64 35.00 -11.54
N ALA A 100 0.70 35.03 -11.47
CA ALA A 100 1.47 36.27 -11.62
C ALA A 100 2.02 36.36 -13.05
N ARG A 101 1.28 37.11 -13.87
CA ARG A 101 1.78 37.73 -15.11
C ARG A 101 3.02 38.57 -14.86
#